data_AF-A0A7Y0K4K7-F1
#
_entry.id   AF-A0A7Y0K4K7-F1
#
_cell.length_a   1.000
_cell.length_b   1.000
_cell.length_c   1.000
_cell.angle_alpha   90.00
_cell.angle_beta   90.00
_cell.angle_gamma   90.00
#
_symmetry.space_group_name_H-M   'P 1'
#
loop_
_entity.id
_entity.type
_entity.pdbx_description
1 polymer ?
#
loop_
_entity_poly.entity_id
_entity_poly.type
_entity_poly.pdbx_seq_one_letter_code
_entity_poly.pdbx_strand_id
1 'polypeptide(L)'
;MLHVITKCLYRLSFFIMGLFYSILFTIFFYPLSVKYLEFSIMDYFLFSMFLLALGGAFFDRAFTYFYLDIGNDYEAINKVHYVAMFVGKVIAYIVAGMAIYFFKKDFYLSLYIPVFLLTGGWIWFSILKGYIKVKREKEGNLEVKFKTKVGY
;
A
#
# COMPACT_ATOMS: atom_id res chain seq x y z
N MET A 1 12.82 -8.28 -25.95
CA MET A 1 11.72 -9.18 -25.54
C MET A 1 11.87 -9.66 -24.09
N LEU A 2 13.01 -10.25 -23.69
CA LEU A 2 13.27 -10.69 -22.30
C LEU A 2 13.02 -9.60 -21.22
N HIS A 3 13.41 -8.35 -21.50
CA HIS A 3 13.29 -7.23 -20.55
C HIS A 3 11.82 -6.81 -20.28
N VAL A 4 10.96 -6.93 -21.29
CA VAL A 4 9.51 -6.66 -21.17
C VAL A 4 8.85 -7.77 -20.36
N ILE A 5 9.25 -9.02 -20.61
CA ILE A 5 8.75 -10.20 -19.89
C ILE A 5 9.13 -10.14 -18.42
N THR A 6 10.38 -9.79 -18.08
CA THR A 6 10.78 -9.64 -16.66
C THR A 6 10.03 -8.51 -15.97
N LYS A 7 9.86 -7.35 -16.63
CA LYS A 7 9.14 -6.20 -16.06
C LYS A 7 7.66 -6.51 -15.78
N CYS A 8 7.02 -7.29 -16.65
CA CYS A 8 5.66 -7.77 -16.47
C CYS A 8 5.57 -8.75 -15.29
N LEU A 9 6.49 -9.72 -15.22
CA LEU A 9 6.57 -10.70 -14.13
C LEU A 9 6.73 -10.04 -12.76
N TYR A 10 7.62 -9.05 -12.61
CA TYR A 10 7.77 -8.34 -11.33
C TYR A 10 6.48 -7.62 -10.91
N ARG A 11 5.81 -6.93 -11.84
CA ARG A 11 4.54 -6.25 -11.55
C ARG A 11 3.45 -7.25 -11.13
N LEU A 12 3.38 -8.39 -11.82
CA LEU A 12 2.46 -9.47 -11.49
C LEU A 12 2.75 -10.04 -10.10
N SER A 13 4.02 -10.31 -9.76
CA SER A 13 4.42 -10.81 -8.44
C SER A 13 4.02 -9.86 -7.31
N PHE A 14 4.22 -8.54 -7.49
CA PHE A 14 3.79 -7.55 -6.49
C PHE A 14 2.27 -7.49 -6.34
N PHE A 15 1.52 -7.63 -7.43
CA PHE A 15 0.07 -7.69 -7.41
C PHE A 15 -0.45 -8.93 -6.67
N ILE A 16 0.11 -10.11 -6.98
CA ILE A 16 -0.22 -11.38 -6.29
C ILE A 16 0.09 -11.27 -4.79
N MET A 17 1.23 -10.67 -4.45
CA MET A 17 1.64 -10.48 -3.06
C MET A 17 0.66 -9.54 -2.32
N GLY A 18 0.20 -8.47 -2.96
CA GLY A 18 -0.82 -7.57 -2.41
C GLY A 18 -2.17 -8.26 -2.19
N LEU A 19 -2.63 -9.05 -3.16
CA LEU A 19 -3.84 -9.86 -3.01
C LEU A 19 -3.70 -10.88 -1.89
N PHE A 20 -2.57 -11.58 -1.81
CA PHE A 20 -2.32 -12.58 -0.78
C PHE A 20 -2.37 -11.98 0.63
N TYR A 21 -1.69 -10.86 0.87
CA TYR A 21 -1.76 -10.16 2.16
C TYR A 21 -3.17 -9.65 2.47
N SER A 22 -3.89 -9.15 1.46
CA SER A 22 -5.27 -8.68 1.64
C SER A 22 -6.21 -9.81 2.05
N ILE A 23 -6.08 -10.98 1.43
CA ILE A 23 -6.87 -12.17 1.78
C ILE A 23 -6.52 -12.66 3.18
N LEU A 24 -5.24 -12.79 3.53
CA LEU A 24 -4.82 -13.21 4.87
C LEU A 24 -5.35 -12.27 5.95
N PHE A 25 -5.24 -10.96 5.73
CA PHE A 25 -5.73 -9.96 6.66
C PHE A 25 -7.26 -10.03 6.81
N THR A 26 -7.97 -10.20 5.70
CA THR A 26 -9.43 -10.36 5.70
C THR A 26 -9.86 -11.63 6.45
N ILE A 27 -9.16 -12.76 6.27
CA ILE A 27 -9.45 -13.99 7.03
C ILE A 27 -9.18 -13.80 8.52
N PHE A 28 -8.08 -13.13 8.88
CA PHE A 28 -7.70 -12.91 10.28
C PHE A 28 -8.74 -12.08 11.04
N PHE A 29 -9.32 -11.05 10.40
CA PHE A 29 -10.35 -10.19 11.01
C PHE A 29 -11.78 -10.73 10.88
N TYR A 30 -11.98 -11.85 10.18
CA TYR A 30 -13.31 -12.41 9.95
C TYR A 30 -14.08 -12.74 11.26
N PRO A 31 -13.46 -13.35 12.30
CA PRO A 31 -14.16 -13.65 13.56
C PRO A 31 -14.71 -12.39 14.25
N LEU A 32 -13.98 -11.27 14.15
CA LEU A 32 -14.41 -9.97 14.69
C LEU A 32 -15.60 -9.41 13.91
N SER A 33 -15.59 -9.52 12.59
CA SER A 33 -16.72 -9.09 11.76
C SER A 33 -17.99 -9.86 12.07
N VAL A 34 -17.92 -11.20 12.16
CA VAL A 34 -19.10 -12.03 12.46
C VAL A 34 -19.72 -11.64 13.81
N LYS A 35 -18.88 -11.33 14.80
CA LYS A 35 -19.34 -11.01 16.16
C LYS A 35 -20.00 -9.63 16.27
N TYR A 36 -19.60 -8.65 15.45
CA TYR A 36 -19.96 -7.24 15.66
C TYR A 36 -20.65 -6.55 14.50
N LEU A 37 -20.54 -7.07 13.27
CA LEU A 37 -21.11 -6.45 12.06
C LEU A 37 -22.21 -7.29 11.40
N GLU A 38 -22.40 -8.55 11.83
CA GLU A 38 -23.42 -9.48 11.33
C GLU A 38 -23.46 -9.62 9.79
N PHE A 39 -22.35 -9.33 9.11
CA PHE A 39 -22.27 -9.46 7.66
C PHE A 39 -22.27 -10.91 7.20
N SER A 40 -22.90 -11.16 6.06
CA SER A 40 -22.65 -12.37 5.26
C SER A 40 -21.17 -12.44 4.90
N ILE A 41 -20.63 -13.67 4.81
CA ILE A 41 -19.24 -13.93 4.42
C ILE A 41 -18.84 -13.18 3.15
N MET A 42 -19.72 -13.18 2.15
CA MET A 42 -19.41 -12.60 0.85
C MET A 42 -19.40 -11.07 0.91
N ASP A 43 -20.35 -10.47 1.62
CA ASP A 43 -20.42 -9.02 1.80
C ASP A 43 -19.22 -8.51 2.60
N TYR A 44 -18.85 -9.24 3.66
CA TYR A 44 -17.65 -8.95 4.44
C TYR A 44 -16.39 -8.98 3.57
N PHE A 45 -16.23 -10.02 2.75
CA PHE A 45 -15.03 -10.19 1.93
C PHE A 45 -14.93 -9.08 0.88
N LEU A 46 -16.03 -8.77 0.19
CA LEU A 46 -16.09 -7.68 -0.79
C LEU A 46 -15.82 -6.33 -0.15
N PHE A 47 -16.44 -6.04 0.99
CA PHE A 47 -16.26 -4.78 1.70
C PHE A 47 -14.82 -4.60 2.20
N SER A 48 -14.23 -5.67 2.75
CA SER A 48 -12.83 -5.70 3.21
C SER A 48 -11.85 -5.44 2.08
N MET A 49 -12.00 -6.15 0.97
CA MET A 49 -11.14 -6.00 -0.20
C MET A 49 -11.28 -4.60 -0.81
N PHE A 50 -12.49 -4.05 -0.83
CA PHE A 50 -12.76 -2.69 -1.27
C PHE A 50 -12.06 -1.65 -0.38
N LEU A 51 -12.15 -1.78 0.95
CA LEU A 51 -11.47 -0.86 1.88
C LEU A 51 -9.94 -0.96 1.77
N LEU A 52 -9.38 -2.16 1.66
CA LEU A 52 -7.94 -2.35 1.48
C LEU A 52 -7.47 -1.72 0.16
N ALA A 53 -8.22 -1.92 -0.92
CA ALA A 53 -7.94 -1.30 -2.22
C ALA A 53 -8.02 0.23 -2.16
N LEU A 54 -9.04 0.78 -1.49
CA LEU A 54 -9.17 2.22 -1.27
C LEU A 54 -8.00 2.79 -0.46
N GLY A 55 -7.59 2.11 0.60
CA GLY A 55 -6.45 2.50 1.42
C GLY A 55 -5.15 2.59 0.61
N GLY A 56 -4.93 1.59 -0.26
CA GLY A 56 -3.83 1.57 -1.23
C GLY A 56 -3.93 2.69 -2.26
N ALA A 57 -5.11 2.90 -2.87
CA ALA A 57 -5.33 3.95 -3.87
C ALA A 57 -5.12 5.36 -3.29
N PHE A 58 -5.62 5.63 -2.07
CA PHE A 58 -5.32 6.88 -1.38
C PHE A 58 -3.84 7.01 -1.07
N PHE A 59 -3.12 5.92 -0.86
CA PHE A 59 -1.67 5.97 -0.66
C PHE A 59 -0.95 6.31 -1.95
N ASP A 60 -1.30 5.65 -3.04
CA ASP A 60 -0.73 5.90 -4.35
C ASP A 60 -0.96 7.35 -4.83
N ARG A 61 -2.17 7.89 -4.58
CA ARG A 61 -2.48 9.28 -4.93
C ARG A 61 -1.73 10.29 -4.05
N ALA A 62 -1.65 10.04 -2.75
CA ALA A 62 -0.86 10.89 -1.85
C ALA A 62 0.61 10.86 -2.26
N PHE A 63 1.15 9.68 -2.52
CA PHE A 63 2.48 9.49 -3.07
C PHE A 63 2.63 10.34 -4.35
N THR A 64 1.86 10.07 -5.39
CA THR A 64 1.94 10.77 -6.67
C THR A 64 1.87 12.30 -6.54
N TYR A 65 0.96 12.82 -5.70
CA TYR A 65 0.82 14.27 -5.50
C TYR A 65 2.08 14.89 -4.85
N PHE A 66 2.59 14.30 -3.76
CA PHE A 66 3.79 14.81 -3.11
C PHE A 66 5.06 14.60 -3.95
N TYR A 67 5.14 13.58 -4.81
CA TYR A 67 6.35 13.25 -5.56
C TYR A 67 6.43 13.85 -6.97
N LEU A 68 5.30 14.07 -7.66
CA LEU A 68 5.31 14.79 -8.95
C LEU A 68 5.62 16.27 -8.76
N ASP A 69 5.24 16.85 -7.61
CA ASP A 69 5.46 18.26 -7.31
C ASP A 69 6.92 18.57 -6.89
N ILE A 70 7.67 17.56 -6.40
CA ILE A 70 9.08 17.69 -5.96
C ILE A 70 10.09 17.51 -7.11
N GLY A 71 9.66 17.51 -8.38
CA GLY A 71 10.60 17.57 -9.51
C GLY A 71 11.31 16.25 -9.81
N ASN A 72 10.60 15.12 -9.67
CA ASN A 72 11.02 13.81 -10.20
C ASN A 72 12.27 13.18 -9.55
N ASP A 73 12.78 13.75 -8.46
CA ASP A 73 13.97 13.22 -7.78
C ASP A 73 13.59 12.15 -6.75
N TYR A 74 13.30 10.95 -7.24
CA TYR A 74 13.05 9.76 -6.41
C TYR A 74 14.25 9.40 -5.51
N GLU A 75 15.42 10.01 -5.71
CA GLU A 75 16.62 9.78 -4.91
C GLU A 75 16.68 10.67 -3.67
N ALA A 76 16.06 11.86 -3.71
CA ALA A 76 15.98 12.81 -2.60
C ALA A 76 15.01 12.39 -1.48
N ILE A 77 14.35 11.22 -1.60
CA ILE A 77 13.34 10.78 -0.65
C ILE A 77 14.00 10.36 0.67
N ASN A 78 14.09 11.34 1.58
CA ASN A 78 14.50 11.11 2.95
C ASN A 78 13.40 10.35 3.72
N LYS A 79 13.78 9.48 4.67
CA LYS A 79 12.88 8.72 5.55
C LYS A 79 11.81 9.60 6.19
N VAL A 80 12.13 10.87 6.44
CA VAL A 80 11.24 11.89 7.01
C VAL A 80 9.97 12.11 6.17
N HIS A 81 10.08 12.18 4.83
CA HIS A 81 8.91 12.39 3.95
C HIS A 81 7.94 11.21 3.98
N TYR A 82 8.47 9.98 4.02
CA TYR A 82 7.67 8.78 4.17
C TYR A 82 6.93 8.74 5.51
N VAL A 83 7.63 9.09 6.59
CA VAL A 83 7.03 9.15 7.93
C VAL A 83 5.95 10.22 7.98
N ALA A 84 6.20 11.40 7.44
CA ALA A 84 5.21 12.49 7.40
C ALA A 84 3.93 12.08 6.64
N MET A 85 4.07 11.45 5.48
CA MET A 85 2.93 10.94 4.70
C MET A 85 2.15 9.87 5.46
N PHE A 86 2.84 8.96 6.14
CA PHE A 86 2.21 7.93 6.94
C PHE A 86 1.45 8.53 8.13
N VAL A 87 2.07 9.44 8.87
CA VAL A 87 1.45 10.15 10.00
C VAL A 87 0.22 10.95 9.54
N GLY A 88 0.32 11.69 8.44
CA GLY A 88 -0.81 12.45 7.89
C GLY A 88 -2.01 11.56 7.56
N LYS A 89 -1.76 10.36 7.02
CA LYS A 89 -2.82 9.36 6.77
C LYS A 89 -3.42 8.78 8.04
N VAL A 90 -2.60 8.46 9.02
CA VAL A 90 -3.08 7.98 10.32
C VAL A 90 -4.04 9.00 10.92
N ILE A 91 -3.67 10.29 10.91
CA ILE A 91 -4.55 11.36 11.38
C ILE A 91 -5.83 11.43 10.54
N ALA A 92 -5.73 11.42 9.21
CA ALA A 92 -6.90 11.50 8.33
C ALA A 92 -7.88 10.34 8.54
N TYR A 93 -7.38 9.12 8.73
CA TYR A 93 -8.22 7.95 8.96
C TYR A 93 -8.78 7.92 10.39
N ILE A 94 -8.06 8.42 11.40
CA ILE A 94 -8.62 8.64 12.74
C ILE A 94 -9.80 9.62 12.67
N VAL A 95 -9.64 10.73 11.95
CA VAL A 95 -10.71 11.73 11.75
C VAL A 95 -11.90 11.10 11.03
N ALA A 96 -11.67 10.26 10.00
CA ALA A 96 -12.73 9.52 9.35
C ALA A 96 -13.46 8.57 10.31
N GLY A 97 -12.73 7.87 11.18
CA GLY A 97 -13.30 7.03 12.23
C GLY A 97 -14.17 7.82 13.20
N MET A 98 -13.69 8.97 13.69
CA MET A 98 -14.46 9.86 14.55
C MET A 98 -15.75 10.34 13.87
N ALA A 99 -15.68 10.70 12.59
CA ALA A 99 -16.86 11.08 11.82
C ALA A 99 -17.87 9.91 11.73
N ILE A 100 -17.41 8.70 11.40
CA ILE A 100 -18.27 7.50 11.33
C ILE A 100 -18.94 7.25 12.69
N TYR A 101 -18.19 7.33 13.79
CA TYR A 101 -18.73 7.17 15.13
C TYR A 101 -19.83 8.19 15.42
N PHE A 102 -19.64 9.45 15.06
CA PHE A 102 -20.62 10.50 15.30
C PHE A 102 -21.94 10.27 14.53
N PHE A 103 -21.87 9.80 13.29
CA PHE A 103 -23.07 9.59 12.46
C PHE A 103 -23.77 8.26 12.70
N LYS A 104 -23.02 7.18 12.92
CA LYS A 104 -23.56 5.82 13.03
C LYS A 104 -23.68 5.33 14.46
N LYS A 105 -23.00 5.97 15.42
CA LYS A 105 -22.89 5.53 16.83
C LYS A 105 -22.40 4.10 16.98
N ASP A 106 -21.71 3.58 15.96
CA ASP A 106 -21.15 2.24 15.93
C ASP A 106 -19.64 2.34 16.16
N PHE A 107 -19.21 1.91 17.34
CA PHE A 107 -17.80 1.92 17.73
C PHE A 107 -16.97 0.95 16.89
N TYR A 108 -17.50 -0.23 16.57
CA TYR A 108 -16.76 -1.24 15.81
C TYR A 108 -16.52 -0.77 14.40
N LEU A 109 -17.58 -0.31 13.72
CA LEU A 109 -17.45 0.22 12.35
C LEU A 109 -16.50 1.42 12.29
N SER A 110 -16.51 2.28 13.32
CA SER A 110 -15.66 3.46 13.40
C SER A 110 -14.16 3.15 13.52
N LEU A 111 -13.80 1.99 14.08
CA LEU A 111 -12.41 1.51 14.12
C LEU A 111 -12.08 0.63 12.94
N TYR A 112 -13.03 -0.19 12.51
CA TYR A 112 -12.88 -1.14 11.43
C TYR A 112 -12.45 -0.48 10.12
N ILE A 113 -13.18 0.56 9.69
CA ILE A 113 -12.91 1.25 8.43
C ILE A 113 -11.50 1.88 8.42
N PRO A 114 -11.10 2.70 9.42
CA PRO A 114 -9.75 3.25 9.49
C PRO A 114 -8.64 2.20 9.51
N VAL A 115 -8.82 1.11 10.26
CA VAL A 115 -7.82 0.03 10.34
C VAL A 115 -7.63 -0.63 8.98
N PHE A 116 -8.71 -0.95 8.27
CA PHE A 116 -8.61 -1.53 6.93
C PHE A 116 -7.99 -0.56 5.91
N LEU A 117 -8.33 0.73 5.97
CA LEU A 117 -7.69 1.75 5.14
C LEU A 117 -6.19 1.91 5.42
N LEU A 118 -5.79 1.85 6.70
CA LEU A 118 -4.38 1.88 7.12
C LEU A 118 -3.62 0.67 6.60
N THR A 119 -4.17 -0.52 6.81
CA THR A 119 -3.54 -1.77 6.36
C THR A 119 -3.40 -1.80 4.84
N GLY A 120 -4.44 -1.38 4.10
CA GLY A 120 -4.37 -1.28 2.64
C GLY A 120 -3.25 -0.36 2.17
N GLY A 121 -3.11 0.81 2.81
CA GLY A 121 -2.00 1.72 2.56
C GLY A 121 -0.64 1.13 2.91
N TRP A 122 -0.53 0.38 4.01
CA TRP A 122 0.70 -0.27 4.46
C TRP A 122 1.16 -1.40 3.52
N ILE A 123 0.23 -2.22 3.05
CA ILE A 123 0.49 -3.27 2.06
C ILE A 123 1.05 -2.62 0.79
N TRP A 124 0.39 -1.57 0.30
CA TRP A 124 0.85 -0.84 -0.89
C TRP A 124 2.22 -0.21 -0.70
N PHE A 125 2.46 0.42 0.45
CA PHE A 125 3.76 0.99 0.79
C PHE A 125 4.88 -0.06 0.81
N SER A 126 4.61 -1.23 1.38
CA SER A 126 5.58 -2.33 1.45
C SER A 126 5.94 -2.84 0.05
N ILE A 127 4.94 -2.97 -0.83
CA ILE A 127 5.13 -3.31 -2.24
C ILE A 127 5.98 -2.26 -2.95
N LEU A 128 5.65 -0.98 -2.78
CA LEU A 128 6.36 0.13 -3.42
C LEU A 128 7.83 0.19 -2.98
N LYS A 129 8.09 0.03 -1.68
CA LYS A 129 9.45 -0.01 -1.14
C LYS A 129 10.24 -1.21 -1.69
N GLY A 130 9.60 -2.37 -1.79
CA GLY A 130 10.18 -3.56 -2.44
C GLY A 130 10.52 -3.30 -3.90
N TYR A 131 9.61 -2.67 -4.65
CA TYR A 131 9.83 -2.30 -6.04
C TYR A 131 11.00 -1.33 -6.22
N ILE A 132 11.08 -0.27 -5.41
CA ILE A 132 12.17 0.71 -5.44
C ILE A 132 13.52 0.04 -5.13
N LYS A 133 13.57 -0.86 -4.13
CA LYS A 133 14.79 -1.60 -3.78
C LYS A 133 15.30 -2.44 -4.94
N VAL A 134 14.41 -3.24 -5.55
CA VAL A 134 14.76 -4.10 -6.70
C VAL A 134 15.21 -3.25 -7.91
N LYS A 135 14.58 -2.09 -8.13
CA LYS A 135 14.98 -1.16 -9.19
C LYS A 135 16.40 -0.64 -8.98
N ARG A 136 16.74 -0.18 -7.76
CA ARG A 136 18.10 0.28 -7.40
C ARG A 136 19.16 -0.80 -7.56
N GLU A 137 18.88 -2.04 -7.13
CA GLU A 137 19.82 -3.16 -7.29
C GLU A 137 20.08 -3.49 -8.78
N LYS A 138 19.09 -3.29 -9.66
CA LYS A 138 19.26 -3.46 -11.11
C LYS A 138 20.08 -2.34 -11.74
N GLU A 139 19.84 -1.09 -11.36
CA GLU A 139 20.56 0.08 -11.88
C GLU A 139 22.03 0.09 -11.39
N GLY A 140 22.29 -0.22 -10.12
CA GLY A 140 23.65 -0.38 -9.60
C GLY A 140 24.43 -1.53 -10.26
N ASN A 141 23.78 -2.65 -10.58
CA ASN A 141 24.41 -3.74 -11.33
C ASN A 141 24.69 -3.39 -12.80
N LEU A 142 23.94 -2.46 -13.39
CA LEU A 142 24.22 -1.95 -14.74
C LEU A 142 25.46 -1.06 -14.73
N GLU A 143 25.61 -0.15 -13.76
CA GLU A 143 26.79 0.71 -13.63
C GLU A 143 28.09 -0.09 -13.41
N VAL A 144 28.05 -1.14 -12.59
CA VAL A 144 29.20 -2.04 -12.37
C VAL A 144 29.59 -2.78 -13.66
N LYS A 145 28.62 -3.16 -14.49
CA LYS A 145 28.86 -3.79 -15.80
C LYS A 145 29.39 -2.84 -16.86
N PHE A 146 29.02 -1.55 -16.83
CA PHE A 146 29.60 -0.56 -17.74
C PHE A 146 31.05 -0.23 -17.38
N LYS A 147 31.39 -0.11 -16.09
CA LYS A 147 32.79 0.09 -15.66
C LYS A 147 33.72 -1.06 -16.04
N THR A 148 33.24 -2.30 -16.01
CA THR A 148 34.04 -3.48 -16.40
C THR A 148 34.19 -3.63 -17.92
N LYS A 149 33.33 -3.01 -18.73
CA LYS A 149 33.39 -3.12 -20.21
C LYS A 149 34.18 -1.99 -20.89
N VAL A 150 34.41 -0.88 -20.19
CA VAL A 150 35.21 0.27 -20.68
C VAL A 150 36.66 0.23 -20.15
N GLY A 151 36.95 -0.68 -19.22
CA GLY A 151 38.30 -0.94 -18.71
C GLY A 151 38.84 -2.29 -19.18
N TYR A 152 39.05 -2.45 -20.49
CA TYR A 152 39.98 -3.41 -21.09
C TYR A 152 40.45 -2.87 -22.44
#